data_AF-A0AAN0JPA5-F1
#
_entry.id   AF-A0AAN0JPA5-F1
#
_cell.length_a   1.000
_cell.length_b   1.000
_cell.length_c   1.000
_cell.angle_alpha   90.00
_cell.angle_beta   90.00
_cell.angle_gamma   90.00
#
_symmetry.space_group_name_H-M   'P 1'
#
loop_
_entity.id
_entity.type
_entity.pdbx_description
1 polymer ?
#
loop_
_entity_poly.entity_id
_entity_poly.type
_entity_poly.pdbx_seq_one_letter_code
_entity_poly.pdbx_strand_id
1 'polypeptide(L)'
;MNISFLFVLLCLQLDLCHDRFKGIHVTSDWPISLADLNFYSEHLILPYHEYPGVSQYEYYAVSTSSYYNDTLSQVLLVGCINNTVISIIPTVDLFIPIDVQKNGSDDILVTKGNSHTITLHEGQTLLLGKGNGSDISGTHFISNKPLTVTTGHQCGSTPDMMELPSCNGMQLQVPPTITWGIRFILTNFINFRFDSSIYSSYVKTVTSQANTSITIHCDGATNTTRYSTNGAIGTYQYNITGYCYVEADNPIFVVLFPQANLYSATTMVLIPPMEQYLREFNHQLKDSLLQLFYIMD
;
A
#
# COMPACT_ATOMS: atom_id res chain seq x y z
N MET A 1 -2.91 -20.54 16.65
CA MET A 1 -2.29 -19.28 16.20
C MET A 1 -3.37 -18.23 16.33
N ASN A 2 -3.19 -17.21 17.17
CA ASN A 2 -4.23 -16.17 17.33
C ASN A 2 -3.96 -15.10 16.26
N ILE A 3 -4.92 -14.88 15.37
CA ILE A 3 -4.79 -13.92 14.27
C ILE A 3 -5.49 -12.64 14.70
N SER A 4 -4.72 -11.55 14.73
CA SER A 4 -5.23 -10.23 15.13
C SER A 4 -5.20 -9.26 13.95
N PHE A 5 -6.32 -8.56 13.80
CA PHE A 5 -6.49 -7.47 12.87
C PHE A 5 -6.80 -6.23 13.68
N LEU A 6 -6.03 -5.18 13.46
CA LEU A 6 -6.36 -3.86 13.99
C LEU A 6 -6.30 -2.87 12.85
N PHE A 7 -7.47 -2.35 12.50
CA PHE A 7 -7.66 -1.42 11.41
C PHE A 7 -8.67 -0.36 11.83
N VAL A 8 -8.82 0.67 11.01
CA VAL A 8 -9.86 1.68 11.17
C VAL A 8 -10.71 1.56 9.91
N LEU A 9 -12.04 1.57 10.03
CA LEU A 9 -12.89 1.72 8.84
C LEU A 9 -12.44 3.00 8.14
N LEU A 10 -11.84 2.84 6.96
CA LEU A 10 -11.09 3.92 6.35
C LEU A 10 -12.06 4.91 5.74
N CYS A 11 -12.10 6.09 6.35
CA CYS A 11 -12.84 7.26 5.91
C CYS A 11 -11.90 8.24 5.16
N LEU A 12 -10.89 7.74 4.42
CA LEU A 12 -9.89 8.58 3.72
C LEU A 12 -10.53 9.56 2.73
N GLN A 13 -11.73 9.25 2.25
CA GLN A 13 -12.45 10.08 1.28
C GLN A 13 -13.33 11.16 1.91
N LEU A 14 -13.48 11.21 3.24
CA LEU A 14 -14.40 12.13 3.92
C LEU A 14 -13.73 13.09 4.91
N ASP A 15 -12.40 13.10 5.02
CA ASP A 15 -11.66 13.86 6.05
C ASP A 15 -12.13 13.60 7.50
N LEU A 16 -12.96 12.57 7.72
CA LEU A 16 -13.54 12.22 9.02
C LEU A 16 -12.59 11.38 9.89
N CYS A 17 -11.39 11.05 9.39
CA CYS A 17 -10.38 10.27 10.10
C CYS A 17 -9.59 11.06 11.15
N HIS A 18 -9.92 12.34 11.40
CA HIS A 18 -9.34 13.11 12.51
C HIS A 18 -9.74 12.58 13.89
N ASP A 19 -10.83 11.80 13.98
CA ASP A 19 -11.25 11.20 15.25
C ASP A 19 -10.35 10.02 15.63
N ARG A 20 -9.50 10.28 16.62
CA ARG A 20 -8.67 9.27 17.29
C ARG A 20 -9.54 8.20 17.96
N PHE A 21 -9.04 6.96 18.01
CA PHE A 21 -9.66 5.82 18.71
C PHE A 21 -10.93 5.20 18.07
N LYS A 22 -11.10 5.29 16.75
CA LYS A 22 -12.17 4.59 16.00
C LYS A 22 -11.74 3.25 15.38
N GLY A 23 -10.69 2.62 15.92
CA GLY A 23 -10.21 1.33 15.42
C GLY A 23 -11.15 0.17 15.75
N ILE A 24 -11.24 -0.79 14.85
CA ILE A 24 -11.85 -2.10 15.07
C ILE A 24 -10.74 -3.11 15.30
N HIS A 25 -10.77 -3.77 16.46
CA HIS A 25 -9.91 -4.90 16.77
C HIS A 25 -10.71 -6.19 16.55
N VAL A 26 -10.30 -7.01 15.58
CA VAL A 26 -10.85 -8.34 15.36
C VAL A 26 -9.78 -9.38 15.71
N THR A 27 -10.16 -10.35 16.52
CA THR A 27 -9.31 -11.50 16.85
C THR A 27 -10.03 -12.79 16.45
N SER A 28 -9.27 -13.79 16.02
CA SER A 28 -9.80 -15.09 15.66
C SER A 28 -8.79 -16.19 15.94
N ASP A 29 -9.28 -17.30 16.49
CA ASP A 29 -8.52 -18.53 16.67
C ASP A 29 -8.41 -19.35 15.37
N TRP A 30 -9.20 -18.98 14.35
CA TRP A 30 -9.25 -19.62 13.03
C TRP A 30 -8.85 -18.64 11.93
N PRO A 31 -8.27 -19.13 10.81
CA PRO A 31 -8.03 -18.30 9.63
C PRO A 31 -9.30 -17.60 9.17
N ILE A 32 -9.24 -16.27 9.10
CA ILE A 32 -10.31 -15.42 8.57
C ILE A 32 -9.72 -14.43 7.57
N SER A 33 -10.53 -14.02 6.61
CA SER A 33 -10.23 -12.90 5.72
C SER A 33 -11.20 -11.76 6.06
N LEU A 34 -10.68 -10.55 6.22
CA LEU A 34 -11.48 -9.36 6.46
C LEU A 34 -11.39 -8.44 5.26
N ALA A 35 -12.53 -7.99 4.77
CA ALA A 35 -12.62 -6.97 3.73
C ALA A 35 -13.45 -5.80 4.27
N ASP A 36 -12.97 -4.58 4.05
CA ASP A 36 -13.74 -3.37 4.27
C ASP A 36 -14.49 -3.04 2.98
N LEU A 37 -15.78 -2.77 3.10
CA LEU A 37 -16.69 -2.47 2.00
C LEU A 37 -17.41 -1.16 2.31
N ASN A 38 -17.12 -0.14 1.52
CA ASN A 38 -17.82 1.13 1.52
C ASN A 38 -18.31 1.42 0.09
N PHE A 39 -19.28 2.33 -0.05
CA PHE A 39 -19.88 2.74 -1.32
C PHE A 39 -18.85 3.23 -2.36
N TYR A 40 -17.64 3.61 -1.91
CA TYR A 40 -16.58 4.17 -2.75
C TYR A 40 -15.24 3.44 -2.65
N SER A 41 -15.08 2.47 -1.74
CA SER A 41 -13.82 1.74 -1.56
C SER A 41 -14.03 0.33 -1.06
N GLU A 42 -13.24 -0.59 -1.60
CA GLU A 42 -13.16 -1.97 -1.16
C GLU A 42 -11.69 -2.33 -1.01
N HIS A 43 -11.29 -2.85 0.15
CA HIS A 43 -9.92 -3.34 0.32
C HIS A 43 -9.83 -4.48 1.32
N LEU A 44 -8.90 -5.40 1.05
CA LEU A 44 -8.53 -6.46 1.97
C LEU A 44 -7.77 -5.86 3.16
N ILE A 45 -8.20 -6.22 4.36
CA ILE A 45 -7.49 -5.86 5.60
C ILE A 45 -6.54 -7.02 5.91
N LEU A 46 -5.26 -6.69 6.00
CA LEU A 46 -4.22 -7.67 6.36
C LEU A 46 -4.07 -7.71 7.89
N PRO A 47 -3.82 -8.89 8.47
CA PRO A 47 -3.48 -8.99 9.88
C PRO A 47 -2.14 -8.31 10.15
N TYR A 48 -1.95 -7.83 11.38
CA TYR A 48 -0.61 -7.50 11.86
C TYR A 48 -0.03 -8.75 12.54
N HIS A 49 1.28 -8.93 12.44
CA HIS A 49 1.94 -10.13 12.98
C HIS A 49 3.28 -9.75 13.61
N GLU A 50 3.54 -10.29 14.80
CA GLU A 50 4.86 -10.24 15.44
C GLU A 50 5.70 -11.41 14.92
N TYR A 51 6.71 -11.12 14.09
CA TYR A 51 7.61 -12.14 13.56
C TYR A 51 8.66 -12.54 14.62
N PRO A 52 8.84 -13.83 14.93
CA PRO A 52 9.83 -14.28 15.90
C PRO A 52 11.25 -13.77 15.57
N GLY A 53 11.92 -13.16 16.55
CA GLY A 53 13.27 -12.63 16.39
C GLY A 53 13.36 -11.28 15.67
N VAL A 54 12.23 -10.66 15.33
CA VAL A 54 12.19 -9.36 14.66
C VAL A 54 11.90 -8.25 15.67
N SER A 55 12.87 -7.36 15.84
CA SER A 55 12.78 -6.19 16.73
C SER A 55 12.52 -4.87 16.00
N GLN A 56 12.53 -4.89 14.67
CA GLN A 56 12.34 -3.71 13.83
C GLN A 56 11.51 -4.09 12.60
N TYR A 57 10.52 -3.26 12.31
CA TYR A 57 9.59 -3.37 11.18
C TYR A 57 9.75 -2.13 10.32
N GLU A 58 9.94 -2.30 9.03
CA GLU A 58 10.07 -1.21 8.07
C GLU A 58 8.89 -1.23 7.08
N TYR A 59 8.37 -0.06 6.77
CA TYR A 59 7.26 0.14 5.84
C TYR A 59 7.55 1.34 4.95
N TYR A 60 7.04 1.31 3.72
CA TYR A 60 7.17 2.43 2.79
C TYR A 60 5.79 2.83 2.26
N ALA A 61 5.48 4.12 2.30
CA ALA A 61 4.28 4.64 1.66
C ALA A 61 4.33 4.41 0.15
N VAL A 62 3.17 4.19 -0.45
CA VAL A 62 2.98 4.15 -1.91
C VAL A 62 1.76 4.99 -2.23
N SER A 63 1.91 5.92 -3.15
CA SER A 63 0.84 6.80 -3.59
C SER A 63 1.04 7.11 -5.06
N THR A 64 0.41 8.17 -5.55
CA THR A 64 0.62 8.75 -6.88
C THR A 64 0.42 10.26 -6.82
N SER A 65 0.67 10.95 -7.94
CA SER A 65 0.35 12.37 -8.09
C SER A 65 -1.16 12.59 -8.27
N SER A 66 -1.59 13.84 -8.36
CA SER A 66 -2.96 14.19 -8.72
C SER A 66 -3.01 15.40 -9.64
N TYR A 67 -4.04 15.47 -10.49
CA TYR A 67 -4.43 16.70 -11.20
C TYR A 67 -5.00 17.75 -10.25
N TYR A 68 -5.58 17.32 -9.13
CA TYR A 68 -6.26 18.15 -8.16
C TYR A 68 -5.31 18.54 -7.01
N ASN A 69 -5.04 19.84 -6.91
CA ASN A 69 -4.11 20.36 -5.90
C ASN A 69 -4.65 20.33 -4.47
N ASP A 70 -5.96 20.24 -4.28
CA ASP A 70 -6.63 20.18 -2.98
C ASP A 70 -6.74 18.76 -2.41
N THR A 71 -6.33 17.75 -3.17
CA THR A 71 -6.43 16.35 -2.77
C THR A 71 -5.12 15.84 -2.18
N LEU A 72 -5.22 15.00 -1.15
CA LEU A 72 -4.08 14.57 -0.36
C LEU A 72 -3.59 13.18 -0.77
N SER A 73 -2.28 13.08 -0.92
CA SER A 73 -1.49 11.86 -0.85
C SER A 73 -1.33 11.49 0.61
N GLN A 74 -1.79 10.31 1.03
CA GLN A 74 -2.02 10.00 2.44
C GLN A 74 -1.46 8.65 2.88
N VAL A 75 -1.18 8.58 4.18
CA VAL A 75 -0.83 7.36 4.89
C VAL A 75 -1.43 7.39 6.29
N LEU A 76 -2.18 6.35 6.62
CA LEU A 76 -2.72 6.10 7.94
C LEU A 76 -1.84 5.08 8.65
N LEU A 77 -1.29 5.47 9.78
CA LEU A 77 -0.61 4.57 10.72
C LEU A 77 -1.57 4.20 11.83
N VAL A 78 -1.67 2.92 12.16
CA VAL A 78 -2.41 2.42 13.33
C VAL A 78 -1.46 1.64 14.23
N GLY A 79 -1.37 2.04 15.50
CA GLY A 79 -0.60 1.32 16.49
C GLY A 79 -1.28 0.02 16.87
N CYS A 80 -0.62 -1.12 16.61
CA CYS A 80 -1.17 -2.45 16.91
C CYS A 80 -0.87 -2.93 18.33
N ILE A 81 0.18 -2.37 18.95
CA ILE A 81 0.65 -2.75 20.27
C ILE A 81 0.98 -1.48 21.05
N ASN A 82 0.73 -1.48 22.37
CA ASN A 82 1.10 -0.36 23.23
C ASN A 82 2.60 -0.04 23.17
N ASN A 83 2.95 1.24 23.28
CA ASN A 83 4.33 1.73 23.29
C ASN A 83 5.08 1.32 22.01
N THR A 84 4.45 1.56 20.86
CA THR A 84 5.04 1.38 19.54
C THR A 84 5.72 2.68 19.14
N VAL A 85 7.04 2.66 19.07
CA VAL A 85 7.87 3.80 18.67
C VAL A 85 8.06 3.74 17.17
N ILE A 86 7.88 4.89 16.49
CA ILE A 86 7.92 4.98 15.04
C ILE A 86 8.82 6.16 14.65
N SER A 87 9.84 5.90 13.85
CA SER A 87 10.63 6.92 13.16
C SER A 87 10.08 7.12 11.76
N ILE A 88 9.79 8.37 11.40
CA ILE A 88 9.16 8.77 10.14
C ILE A 88 10.16 9.60 9.34
N ILE A 89 10.50 9.15 8.13
CA ILE A 89 11.44 9.82 7.23
C ILE A 89 10.72 10.11 5.92
N PRO A 90 10.22 11.33 5.71
CA PRO A 90 9.34 11.63 4.59
C PRO A 90 10.11 11.96 3.31
N THR A 91 9.50 11.66 2.16
CA THR A 91 10.05 12.00 0.82
C THR A 91 9.67 13.40 0.35
N VAL A 92 8.78 14.05 1.08
CA VAL A 92 8.34 15.44 0.93
C VAL A 92 8.26 16.10 2.31
N ASP A 93 8.16 17.42 2.36
CA ASP A 93 7.97 18.11 3.64
C ASP A 93 6.56 17.84 4.19
N LEU A 94 6.48 17.29 5.42
CA LEU A 94 5.24 16.94 6.11
C LEU A 94 5.11 17.71 7.43
N PHE A 95 3.87 18.05 7.78
CA PHE A 95 3.53 18.46 9.13
C PHE A 95 3.18 17.23 9.95
N ILE A 96 3.86 17.06 11.09
CA ILE A 96 3.65 15.92 11.98
C ILE A 96 3.44 16.46 13.40
N PRO A 97 2.46 15.96 14.17
CA PRO A 97 2.26 16.37 15.55
C PRO A 97 3.53 16.17 16.39
N ILE A 98 3.86 17.16 17.23
CA ILE A 98 4.94 17.03 18.22
C ILE A 98 4.66 15.87 19.16
N ASP A 99 3.42 15.82 19.66
CA ASP A 99 2.95 14.78 20.57
C ASP A 99 1.61 14.22 20.12
N VAL A 100 1.64 13.02 19.52
CA VAL A 100 0.45 12.32 19.03
C VAL A 100 -0.49 11.93 20.20
N GLN A 101 0.02 11.86 21.43
CA GLN A 101 -0.75 11.55 22.63
C GLN A 101 -1.63 12.72 23.09
N LYS A 102 -1.25 13.95 22.74
CA LYS A 102 -1.94 15.16 23.18
C LYS A 102 -2.97 15.60 22.15
N ASN A 103 -4.22 15.78 22.58
CA ASN A 103 -5.24 16.34 21.70
C ASN A 103 -4.92 17.80 21.37
N GLY A 104 -4.96 18.16 20.08
CA GLY A 104 -4.55 19.48 19.60
C GLY A 104 -3.07 19.82 19.86
N SER A 105 -2.16 18.84 19.84
CA SER A 105 -0.73 19.13 19.77
C SER A 105 -0.43 20.01 18.57
N ASP A 106 0.50 20.96 18.73
CA ASP A 106 1.08 21.67 17.59
C ASP A 106 1.81 20.67 16.68
N ASP A 107 1.86 21.02 15.39
CA ASP A 107 2.62 20.29 14.39
C ASP A 107 4.00 20.89 14.21
N ILE A 108 4.97 20.05 13.87
CA ILE A 108 6.29 20.47 13.38
C ILE A 108 6.40 20.17 11.90
N LEU A 109 7.14 21.04 11.20
CA LEU A 109 7.58 20.76 9.84
C LEU A 109 8.75 19.80 9.87
N VAL A 110 8.53 18.58 9.39
CA VAL A 110 9.58 17.59 9.15
C VAL A 110 9.94 17.68 7.68
N THR A 111 11.10 18.25 7.39
CA THR A 111 11.56 18.40 6.01
C THR A 111 12.00 17.07 5.41
N LYS A 112 11.89 16.96 4.08
CA LYS A 112 12.28 15.77 3.31
C LYS A 112 13.61 15.17 3.79
N GLY A 113 13.61 13.87 4.05
CA GLY A 113 14.79 13.10 4.44
C GLY A 113 15.19 13.23 5.92
N ASN A 114 14.61 14.16 6.68
CA ASN A 114 14.82 14.26 8.12
C ASN A 114 13.84 13.36 8.88
N SER A 115 14.31 12.76 9.98
CA SER A 115 13.50 11.85 10.80
C SER A 115 12.76 12.59 11.92
N HIS A 116 11.50 12.24 12.16
CA HIS A 116 10.81 12.56 13.42
C HIS A 116 10.29 11.29 14.08
N THR A 117 10.31 11.25 15.41
CA THR A 117 9.91 10.06 16.18
C THR A 117 8.64 10.34 16.98
N ILE A 118 7.70 9.41 16.90
CA ILE A 118 6.45 9.42 17.65
C ILE A 118 6.27 8.09 18.40
N THR A 119 5.32 8.06 19.32
CA THR A 119 4.85 6.82 19.94
C THR A 119 3.34 6.69 19.69
N LEU A 120 2.91 5.52 19.22
CA LEU A 120 1.51 5.11 19.17
C LEU A 120 1.25 4.00 20.19
N HIS A 121 0.07 4.04 20.80
CA HIS A 121 -0.49 2.95 21.58
C HIS A 121 -1.46 2.12 20.75
N GLU A 122 -1.89 0.99 21.30
CA GLU A 122 -2.87 0.13 20.64
C GLU A 122 -4.14 0.92 20.31
N GLY A 123 -4.59 0.84 19.05
CA GLY A 123 -5.80 1.49 18.54
C GLY A 123 -5.65 2.98 18.26
N GLN A 124 -4.48 3.57 18.53
CA GLN A 124 -4.20 4.95 18.16
C GLN A 124 -3.83 5.06 16.69
N THR A 125 -4.21 6.20 16.12
CA THR A 125 -4.12 6.47 14.69
C THR A 125 -3.37 7.76 14.44
N LEU A 126 -2.60 7.80 13.36
CA LEU A 126 -2.02 9.02 12.82
C LEU A 126 -2.22 9.03 11.32
N LEU A 127 -3.01 10.00 10.82
CA LEU A 127 -3.14 10.27 9.40
C LEU A 127 -2.12 11.35 9.02
N LEU A 128 -1.26 11.03 8.07
CA LEU A 128 -0.33 11.97 7.46
C LEU A 128 -0.72 12.17 6.00
N GLY A 129 -0.52 13.38 5.49
CA GLY A 129 -0.71 13.60 4.06
C GLY A 129 -0.15 14.90 3.54
N LYS A 130 -0.06 14.96 2.21
CA LYS A 130 0.43 16.13 1.47
C LYS A 130 -0.47 16.40 0.27
N GLY A 131 -0.90 17.66 0.14
CA GLY A 131 -1.67 18.12 -1.02
C GLY A 131 -0.80 18.53 -2.20
N ASN A 132 -1.36 19.38 -3.06
CA ASN A 132 -0.73 19.93 -4.27
C ASN A 132 -0.26 18.85 -5.24
N GLY A 133 -1.03 17.76 -5.38
CA GLY A 133 -0.69 16.65 -6.27
C GLY A 133 0.62 15.93 -5.91
N SER A 134 1.07 16.04 -4.66
CA SER A 134 2.34 15.44 -4.22
C SER A 134 2.28 13.91 -4.21
N ASP A 135 3.39 13.26 -4.51
CA ASP A 135 3.53 11.81 -4.33
C ASP A 135 4.41 11.54 -3.11
N ILE A 136 3.82 11.01 -2.03
CA ILE A 136 4.55 10.67 -0.80
C ILE A 136 5.22 9.29 -0.85
N SER A 137 5.19 8.61 -2.01
CA SER A 137 5.81 7.30 -2.19
C SER A 137 7.25 7.29 -1.70
N GLY A 138 7.63 6.21 -1.03
CA GLY A 138 8.97 6.03 -0.46
C GLY A 138 9.16 6.67 0.91
N THR A 139 8.16 7.38 1.45
CA THR A 139 8.19 7.80 2.86
C THR A 139 8.37 6.57 3.75
N HIS A 140 9.41 6.60 4.58
CA HIS A 140 9.87 5.43 5.32
C HIS A 140 9.41 5.49 6.77
N PHE A 141 8.81 4.40 7.25
CA PHE A 141 8.41 4.20 8.63
C PHE A 141 9.19 3.05 9.23
N ILE A 142 9.96 3.34 10.28
CA ILE A 142 10.72 2.35 11.03
C ILE A 142 10.07 2.22 12.40
N SER A 143 9.61 1.02 12.76
CA SER A 143 8.96 0.80 14.04
C SER A 143 9.56 -0.37 14.82
N ASN A 144 9.53 -0.28 16.14
CA ASN A 144 9.98 -1.37 17.02
C ASN A 144 8.95 -2.49 17.19
N LYS A 145 7.72 -2.30 16.68
CA LYS A 145 6.59 -3.24 16.76
C LYS A 145 5.76 -3.18 15.47
N PRO A 146 4.92 -4.19 15.17
CA PRO A 146 4.05 -4.17 14.01
C PRO A 146 3.11 -2.97 14.00
N LEU A 147 2.88 -2.44 12.79
CA LEU A 147 1.89 -1.43 12.47
C LEU A 147 0.94 -1.95 11.40
N THR A 148 -0.28 -1.44 11.42
CA THR A 148 -1.14 -1.40 10.23
C THR A 148 -0.86 -0.10 9.52
N VAL A 149 -0.36 -0.19 8.28
CA VAL A 149 -0.01 0.96 7.45
C VAL A 149 -0.90 0.93 6.21
N THR A 150 -1.82 1.88 6.09
CA THR A 150 -2.63 2.05 4.87
C THR A 150 -2.16 3.29 4.13
N THR A 151 -1.93 3.18 2.83
CA THR A 151 -1.38 4.27 2.02
C THR A 151 -2.21 4.46 0.76
N GLY A 152 -2.19 5.66 0.20
CA GLY A 152 -2.89 5.94 -1.04
C GLY A 152 -3.05 7.42 -1.34
N HIS A 153 -4.05 7.74 -2.15
CA HIS A 153 -4.37 9.11 -2.55
C HIS A 153 -5.90 9.31 -2.54
N GLN A 154 -6.37 10.44 -2.01
CA GLN A 154 -7.80 10.79 -1.99
C GLN A 154 -8.38 10.88 -3.40
N CYS A 155 -7.52 11.29 -4.33
CA CYS A 155 -7.85 11.43 -5.73
C CYS A 155 -6.60 11.26 -6.61
N GLY A 156 -6.11 10.03 -6.72
CA GLY A 156 -4.84 9.78 -7.40
C GLY A 156 -4.99 9.69 -8.92
N SER A 157 -4.02 10.25 -9.64
CA SER A 157 -3.88 10.08 -11.09
C SER A 157 -2.54 9.43 -11.44
N THR A 158 -2.56 8.62 -12.51
CA THR A 158 -1.34 8.14 -13.18
C THR A 158 -1.00 9.10 -14.33
N PRO A 159 0.25 9.11 -14.85
CA PRO A 159 0.69 10.09 -15.84
C PRO A 159 -0.19 10.23 -17.10
N ASP A 160 -0.83 9.15 -17.56
CA ASP A 160 -1.69 9.14 -18.76
C ASP A 160 -3.19 9.14 -18.45
N MET A 161 -3.56 9.33 -17.19
CA MET A 161 -4.95 9.49 -16.82
C MET A 161 -5.44 10.87 -17.29
N MET A 162 -6.65 10.99 -17.83
CA MET A 162 -7.24 12.31 -18.08
C MET A 162 -7.88 12.87 -16.81
N GLU A 163 -8.00 14.19 -16.71
CA GLU A 163 -8.77 14.84 -15.64
C GLU A 163 -10.22 14.35 -15.69
N LEU A 164 -10.71 13.76 -14.59
CA LEU A 164 -12.07 13.23 -14.47
C LEU A 164 -12.87 14.05 -13.46
N PRO A 165 -14.10 14.48 -13.78
CA PRO A 165 -14.93 15.27 -12.85
C PRO A 165 -15.35 14.50 -11.59
N SER A 166 -15.21 13.18 -11.56
CA SER A 166 -15.44 12.32 -10.40
C SER A 166 -14.15 11.64 -9.98
N CYS A 167 -13.82 11.74 -8.69
CA CYS A 167 -12.61 11.12 -8.17
C CYS A 167 -12.89 10.01 -7.16
N ASN A 168 -12.19 8.89 -7.35
CA ASN A 168 -12.23 7.76 -6.43
C ASN A 168 -10.93 7.73 -5.63
N GLY A 169 -11.08 7.59 -4.32
CA GLY A 169 -9.94 7.33 -3.45
C GLY A 169 -9.31 5.99 -3.80
N MET A 170 -8.00 5.93 -3.71
CA MET A 170 -7.24 4.70 -3.91
C MET A 170 -6.41 4.44 -2.68
N GLN A 171 -6.47 3.23 -2.16
CA GLN A 171 -5.80 2.86 -0.92
C GLN A 171 -5.48 1.36 -0.90
N LEU A 172 -4.41 0.99 -0.21
CA LEU A 172 -4.11 -0.40 0.15
C LEU A 172 -3.35 -0.43 1.47
N GLN A 173 -3.34 -1.60 2.10
CA GLN A 173 -2.49 -1.87 3.25
C GLN A 173 -1.09 -2.33 2.80
N VAL A 174 -0.05 -1.69 3.33
CA VAL A 174 1.35 -2.04 3.10
C VAL A 174 1.82 -2.98 4.20
N PRO A 175 2.21 -4.23 3.87
CA PRO A 175 2.82 -5.13 4.84
C PRO A 175 4.29 -4.76 5.08
N PRO A 176 4.89 -5.17 6.22
CA PRO A 176 6.29 -4.83 6.52
C PRO A 176 7.25 -5.47 5.51
N THR A 177 8.39 -4.83 5.29
CA THR A 177 9.39 -5.24 4.27
C THR A 177 9.88 -6.68 4.42
N ILE A 178 9.85 -7.25 5.62
CA ILE A 178 10.21 -8.66 5.86
C ILE A 178 9.30 -9.66 5.13
N THR A 179 8.09 -9.24 4.76
CA THR A 179 7.13 -10.08 4.02
C THR A 179 7.24 -9.93 2.50
N TRP A 180 8.05 -8.98 2.03
CA TRP A 180 8.18 -8.69 0.61
C TRP A 180 8.96 -9.81 -0.09
N GLY A 181 8.74 -9.95 -1.41
CA GLY A 181 9.35 -11.02 -2.19
C GLY A 181 10.12 -10.49 -3.40
N ILE A 182 10.55 -11.42 -4.24
CA ILE A 182 11.47 -11.14 -5.35
C ILE A 182 10.90 -11.50 -6.72
N ARG A 183 9.76 -12.20 -6.78
CA ARG A 183 9.13 -12.60 -8.04
C ARG A 183 7.65 -12.26 -8.02
N PHE A 184 7.15 -11.67 -9.11
CA PHE A 184 5.77 -11.22 -9.21
C PHE A 184 5.20 -11.49 -10.59
N ILE A 185 3.93 -11.84 -10.66
CA ILE A 185 3.19 -11.95 -11.93
C ILE A 185 2.34 -10.69 -12.07
N LEU A 186 2.55 -9.93 -13.14
CA LEU A 186 1.67 -8.82 -13.48
C LEU A 186 0.53 -9.35 -14.34
N THR A 187 -0.70 -9.01 -13.96
CA THR A 187 -1.91 -9.40 -14.70
C THR A 187 -2.48 -8.21 -15.44
N ASN A 188 -3.06 -8.47 -16.62
CA ASN A 188 -3.89 -7.50 -17.31
C ASN A 188 -5.23 -7.38 -16.57
N PHE A 189 -5.66 -6.15 -16.28
CA PHE A 189 -7.00 -5.86 -15.79
C PHE A 189 -7.88 -5.45 -16.97
N ILE A 190 -8.53 -6.44 -17.58
CA ILE A 190 -9.41 -6.21 -18.74
C ILE A 190 -10.70 -5.55 -18.25
N ASN A 191 -11.00 -4.35 -18.75
CA ASN A 191 -12.34 -3.79 -18.63
C ASN A 191 -13.21 -4.31 -19.79
N PHE A 192 -14.10 -5.26 -19.48
CA PHE A 192 -14.99 -5.91 -20.45
C PHE A 192 -15.95 -4.96 -21.20
N ARG A 193 -16.07 -3.68 -20.80
CA ARG A 193 -17.02 -2.72 -21.38
C ARG A 193 -16.44 -1.79 -22.45
N PHE A 194 -15.13 -1.74 -22.65
CA PHE A 194 -14.51 -0.78 -23.57
C PHE A 194 -13.39 -1.45 -24.38
N ASP A 195 -13.25 -1.07 -25.66
CA ASP A 195 -12.30 -1.67 -26.61
C ASP A 195 -10.87 -1.81 -26.04
N SER A 196 -10.33 -3.03 -26.12
CA SER A 196 -9.02 -3.55 -25.69
C SER A 196 -7.77 -2.77 -26.15
N SER A 197 -7.91 -1.75 -27.00
CA SER A 197 -6.81 -1.24 -27.82
C SER A 197 -5.94 -0.14 -27.17
N ILE A 198 -6.27 0.38 -25.97
CA ILE A 198 -5.57 1.54 -25.37
C ILE A 198 -5.37 1.44 -23.83
N TYR A 199 -5.01 0.28 -23.29
CA TYR A 199 -4.83 0.11 -21.84
C TYR A 199 -3.35 0.00 -21.45
N SER A 200 -2.80 1.01 -20.80
CA SER A 200 -1.52 0.88 -20.11
C SER A 200 -1.73 0.67 -18.62
N SER A 201 -1.19 -0.40 -18.07
CA SER A 201 -1.06 -0.52 -16.62
C SER A 201 0.13 0.29 -16.14
N TYR A 202 -0.09 1.07 -15.08
CA TYR A 202 0.97 1.77 -14.39
C TYR A 202 1.43 0.94 -13.20
N VAL A 203 2.72 0.64 -13.12
CA VAL A 203 3.32 -0.21 -12.08
C VAL A 203 4.25 0.66 -11.25
N LYS A 204 4.11 0.58 -9.92
CA LYS A 204 5.10 1.08 -8.98
C LYS A 204 5.79 -0.04 -8.25
N THR A 205 7.10 0.08 -8.11
CA THR A 205 7.91 -0.82 -7.30
C THR A 205 8.63 -0.05 -6.20
N VAL A 206 8.77 -0.64 -5.01
CA VAL A 206 9.55 -0.07 -3.91
C VAL A 206 10.65 -1.04 -3.51
N THR A 207 11.89 -0.57 -3.40
CA THR A 207 13.01 -1.39 -2.94
C THR A 207 13.04 -1.50 -1.41
N SER A 208 13.20 -2.70 -0.86
CA SER A 208 13.46 -2.84 0.59
C SER A 208 14.91 -2.54 0.96
N GLN A 209 15.83 -2.72 0.01
CA GLN A 209 17.28 -2.62 0.24
C GLN A 209 17.95 -1.74 -0.82
N ALA A 210 19.09 -1.15 -0.45
CA ALA A 210 19.97 -0.47 -1.37
C ALA A 210 20.57 -1.46 -2.38
N ASN A 211 21.02 -0.94 -3.53
CA ASN A 211 21.64 -1.74 -4.60
C ASN A 211 20.74 -2.86 -5.17
N THR A 212 19.43 -2.66 -5.18
CA THR A 212 18.45 -3.61 -5.73
C THR A 212 18.33 -3.45 -7.25
N SER A 213 18.43 -4.55 -7.99
CA SER A 213 18.10 -4.62 -9.40
C SER A 213 16.71 -5.22 -9.60
N ILE A 214 15.88 -4.55 -10.38
CA ILE A 214 14.54 -4.98 -10.78
C ILE A 214 14.56 -5.24 -12.28
N THR A 215 14.18 -6.43 -12.69
CA THR A 215 14.04 -6.84 -14.09
C THR A 215 12.57 -7.12 -14.38
N ILE A 216 12.04 -6.47 -15.41
CA ILE A 216 10.66 -6.67 -15.87
C ILE A 216 10.68 -7.28 -17.26
N HIS A 217 9.98 -8.39 -17.39
CA HIS A 217 9.81 -9.12 -18.63
C HIS A 217 8.36 -8.99 -19.07
N CYS A 218 8.13 -8.36 -20.22
CA CYS A 218 6.80 -8.09 -20.76
C CYS A 218 6.83 -8.16 -22.29
N ASP A 219 5.90 -8.88 -22.90
CA ASP A 219 5.69 -8.92 -24.35
C ASP A 219 6.98 -9.15 -25.17
N GLY A 220 7.88 -10.00 -24.65
CA GLY A 220 9.17 -10.34 -25.28
C GLY A 220 10.30 -9.33 -25.04
N ALA A 221 10.03 -8.20 -24.40
CA ALA A 221 11.05 -7.24 -23.95
C ALA A 221 11.51 -7.54 -22.52
N THR A 222 12.77 -7.23 -22.23
CA THR A 222 13.36 -7.33 -20.88
C THR A 222 14.03 -6.01 -20.54
N ASN A 223 13.63 -5.40 -19.42
CA ASN A 223 14.20 -4.15 -18.94
C ASN A 223 14.69 -4.33 -17.50
N THR A 224 15.97 -4.03 -17.27
CA THR A 224 16.56 -4.07 -15.93
C THR A 224 16.94 -2.66 -15.48
N THR A 225 16.46 -2.28 -14.31
CA THR A 225 16.81 -1.02 -13.64
C THR A 225 17.49 -1.33 -12.31
N ARG A 226 18.57 -0.60 -12.00
CA ARG A 226 19.28 -0.73 -10.73
C ARG A 226 19.06 0.51 -9.86
N TYR A 227 18.64 0.29 -8.63
CA TYR A 227 18.39 1.33 -7.64
C TYR A 227 19.50 1.34 -6.59
N SER A 228 20.00 2.52 -6.24
CA SER A 228 21.10 2.68 -5.29
C SER A 228 20.66 2.76 -3.83
N THR A 229 19.39 3.11 -3.56
CA THR A 229 18.87 3.32 -2.20
C THR A 229 17.72 2.36 -1.88
N ASN A 230 17.51 2.09 -0.59
CA ASN A 230 16.25 1.52 -0.10
C ASN A 230 15.14 2.58 -0.18
N GLY A 231 13.88 2.12 -0.23
CA GLY A 231 12.71 2.98 -0.46
C GLY A 231 12.68 3.64 -1.84
N ALA A 232 13.53 3.20 -2.78
CA ALA A 232 13.57 3.77 -4.11
C ALA A 232 12.31 3.37 -4.90
N ILE A 233 11.73 4.34 -5.60
CA ILE A 233 10.50 4.16 -6.36
C ILE A 233 10.84 3.93 -7.83
N GLY A 234 10.44 2.77 -8.34
CA GLY A 234 10.38 2.49 -9.77
C GLY A 234 8.98 2.75 -10.30
N THR A 235 8.89 3.39 -11.46
CA THR A 235 7.63 3.67 -12.14
C THR A 235 7.73 3.13 -13.55
N TYR A 236 6.72 2.37 -13.97
CA TYR A 236 6.71 1.74 -15.28
C TYR A 236 5.32 1.79 -15.86
N GLN A 237 5.27 1.87 -17.19
CA GLN A 237 4.04 1.84 -17.94
C GLN A 237 4.13 0.73 -18.97
N TYR A 238 3.25 -0.25 -18.86
CA TYR A 238 3.21 -1.41 -19.74
C TYR A 238 1.81 -1.60 -20.28
N ASN A 239 1.70 -1.83 -21.58
CA ASN A 239 0.49 -2.43 -22.14
C ASN A 239 0.59 -3.94 -21.90
N ILE A 240 -0.01 -4.43 -20.83
CA ILE A 240 0.08 -5.85 -20.46
C ILE A 240 -0.90 -6.62 -21.33
N THR A 241 -0.45 -7.10 -22.50
CA THR A 241 -1.31 -7.86 -23.42
C THR A 241 -1.20 -9.36 -23.23
N GLY A 242 -0.08 -9.83 -22.65
CA GLY A 242 0.18 -11.23 -22.32
C GLY A 242 0.82 -11.42 -20.95
N TYR A 243 1.77 -12.36 -20.86
CA TYR A 243 2.47 -12.66 -19.62
C TYR A 243 3.54 -11.61 -19.33
N CYS A 244 3.35 -10.89 -18.23
CA CYS A 244 4.34 -9.99 -17.66
C CYS A 244 4.78 -10.53 -16.29
N TYR A 245 6.08 -10.54 -16.03
CA TYR A 245 6.61 -10.89 -14.71
C TYR A 245 7.76 -9.99 -14.30
N VAL A 246 7.89 -9.78 -12.99
CA VAL A 246 8.92 -8.96 -12.36
C VAL A 246 9.81 -9.86 -11.53
N GLU A 247 11.12 -9.70 -11.67
CA GLU A 247 12.13 -10.32 -10.81
C GLU A 247 13.02 -9.26 -10.18
N ALA A 248 13.46 -9.51 -8.95
CA ALA A 248 14.44 -8.68 -8.27
C ALA A 248 15.51 -9.53 -7.60
N ASP A 249 16.69 -8.95 -7.37
CA ASP A 249 17.76 -9.60 -6.61
C ASP A 249 17.62 -9.42 -5.09
N ASN A 250 16.77 -8.49 -4.64
CA ASN A 250 16.43 -8.22 -3.25
C ASN A 250 14.91 -7.97 -3.13
N PRO A 251 14.31 -8.15 -1.94
CA PRO A 251 12.86 -8.02 -1.78
C PRO A 251 12.32 -6.65 -2.20
N ILE A 252 11.21 -6.63 -2.93
CA ILE A 252 10.52 -5.42 -3.37
C ILE A 252 9.02 -5.48 -3.08
N PHE A 253 8.38 -4.33 -3.08
CA PHE A 253 6.93 -4.20 -3.07
C PHE A 253 6.43 -3.80 -4.46
N VAL A 254 5.35 -4.40 -4.94
CA VAL A 254 4.81 -4.12 -6.28
C VAL A 254 3.34 -3.73 -6.17
N VAL A 255 3.01 -2.56 -6.71
CA VAL A 255 1.65 -2.04 -6.81
C VAL A 255 1.32 -1.80 -8.27
N LEU A 256 0.20 -2.35 -8.71
CA LEU A 256 -0.38 -2.09 -10.01
C LEU A 256 -1.50 -1.07 -9.87
N PHE A 257 -1.55 -0.13 -10.80
CA PHE A 257 -2.63 0.82 -10.99
C PHE A 257 -3.30 0.47 -12.31
N PRO A 258 -4.40 -0.31 -12.28
CA PRO A 258 -5.18 -0.61 -13.48
C PRO A 258 -5.69 0.68 -14.09
N GLN A 259 -5.38 0.91 -15.37
CA GLN A 259 -5.97 1.99 -16.14
C GLN A 259 -7.06 1.40 -17.02
N ALA A 260 -8.28 1.91 -16.89
CA ALA A 260 -9.28 1.81 -17.94
C ALA A 260 -9.45 3.19 -18.60
N ASN A 261 -9.99 3.20 -19.81
CA ASN A 261 -9.99 4.35 -20.70
C ASN A 261 -11.00 5.41 -20.22
N LEU A 262 -10.67 6.68 -20.42
CA LEU A 262 -11.47 7.92 -20.42
C LEU A 262 -12.44 8.25 -19.27
N TYR A 263 -12.89 7.29 -18.44
CA TYR A 263 -13.96 7.50 -17.45
C TYR A 263 -13.87 6.61 -16.20
N SER A 264 -12.83 5.80 -16.05
CA SER A 264 -12.78 4.80 -14.98
C SER A 264 -12.05 5.29 -13.74
N ALA A 265 -12.64 4.97 -12.59
CA ALA A 265 -12.03 5.00 -11.27
C ALA A 265 -10.65 4.32 -11.27
N THR A 266 -9.61 5.06 -10.90
CA THR A 266 -8.28 4.50 -10.69
C THR A 266 -8.26 3.84 -9.32
N THR A 267 -7.64 2.66 -9.23
CA THR A 267 -7.47 1.92 -7.97
C THR A 267 -6.01 1.49 -7.80
N MET A 268 -5.69 0.99 -6.62
CA MET A 268 -4.38 0.41 -6.29
C MET A 268 -4.55 -1.06 -5.98
N VAL A 269 -3.77 -1.89 -6.66
CA VAL A 269 -3.76 -3.34 -6.46
C VAL A 269 -2.37 -3.76 -5.99
N LEU A 270 -2.31 -4.32 -4.79
CA LEU A 270 -1.11 -5.03 -4.33
C LEU A 270 -0.91 -6.28 -5.19
N ILE A 271 0.25 -6.41 -5.83
CA ILE A 271 0.66 -7.65 -6.47
C ILE A 271 1.45 -8.48 -5.45
N PRO A 272 0.88 -9.59 -4.94
CA PRO A 272 1.57 -10.42 -3.96
C PRO A 272 2.77 -11.14 -4.62
N PRO A 273 3.89 -11.29 -3.90
CA PRO A 273 5.02 -12.05 -4.39
C PRO A 273 4.67 -13.54 -4.56
N MET A 274 5.26 -14.17 -5.59
CA MET A 274 5.07 -15.59 -5.87
C MET A 274 5.56 -16.50 -4.74
N GLU A 275 6.47 -16.01 -3.90
CA GLU A 275 6.91 -16.70 -2.68
C GLU A 275 5.76 -16.99 -1.71
N GLN A 276 4.69 -16.18 -1.74
CA GLN A 276 3.50 -16.35 -0.90
C GLN A 276 2.44 -17.25 -1.56
N TYR A 277 2.65 -17.71 -2.78
CA TYR A 277 1.68 -18.58 -3.44
C TYR A 277 1.79 -19.99 -2.86
N LEU A 278 0.65 -20.58 -2.52
CA LEU A 278 0.58 -21.96 -2.07
C LEU A 278 1.20 -22.87 -3.14
N ARG A 279 2.23 -23.64 -2.75
CA ARG A 279 2.89 -24.59 -3.66
C ARG A 279 2.03 -25.81 -3.97
N GLU A 280 1.09 -26.14 -3.08
CA GLU A 280 0.12 -27.22 -3.25
C GLU A 280 -1.24 -26.78 -2.71
N PHE A 281 -2.30 -27.04 -3.48
CA PHE A 281 -3.69 -26.78 -3.09
C PHE A 281 -4.46 -28.11 -3.14
N ASN A 282 -4.62 -28.77 -2.00
CA ASN A 282 -5.42 -29.99 -1.90
C ASN A 282 -6.88 -29.63 -1.63
N HIS A 283 -7.67 -29.48 -2.70
CA HIS A 283 -9.11 -29.25 -2.57
C HIS A 283 -9.89 -30.56 -2.71
N GLN A 284 -10.71 -30.90 -1.72
CA GLN A 284 -11.85 -31.81 -1.92
C GLN A 284 -13.07 -30.97 -2.30
N LEU A 285 -13.44 -31.01 -3.58
CA LEU A 285 -14.64 -30.33 -4.07
C LEU A 285 -15.90 -31.00 -3.49
N LYS A 286 -16.64 -30.24 -2.66
CA LYS A 286 -18.10 -30.37 -2.54
C LYS A 286 -18.69 -29.02 -2.91
N ASP A 287 -19.31 -28.99 -4.10
CA ASP A 287 -20.22 -27.98 -4.65
C ASP A 287 -20.34 -26.63 -3.90
N SER A 288 -19.51 -25.64 -4.28
CA SER A 288 -19.93 -24.23 -4.32
C SER A 288 -18.84 -23.35 -4.96
N LEU A 289 -19.32 -22.34 -5.69
CA LEU A 289 -18.62 -21.27 -6.42
C LEU A 289 -17.24 -20.87 -5.87
N LEU A 290 -16.22 -20.91 -6.74
CA LEU A 290 -14.88 -20.39 -6.50
C LEU A 290 -14.90 -18.87 -6.43
N GLN A 291 -14.66 -18.34 -5.23
CA GLN A 291 -14.13 -17.00 -5.01
C GLN A 291 -12.77 -17.21 -4.35
N LEU A 292 -11.68 -16.85 -5.04
CA LEU A 292 -10.32 -17.00 -4.49
C LEU A 292 -10.16 -16.06 -3.30
N PHE A 293 -10.18 -16.62 -2.09
CA PHE A 293 -9.74 -15.96 -0.87
C PHE A 293 -8.34 -16.47 -0.53
N TYR A 294 -7.39 -15.55 -0.34
CA TYR A 294 -6.05 -15.85 0.12
C TYR A 294 -6.06 -15.98 1.65
N ILE A 295 -5.56 -17.11 2.14
CA ILE A 295 -5.23 -17.32 3.55
C ILE A 295 -3.71 -17.18 3.65
N MET A 296 -3.22 -16.24 4.46
CA MET A 296 -1.83 -16.20 4.87
C MET A 296 -1.69 -17.09 6.11
N ASP A 297 -0.81 -18.09 6.05
CA ASP A 297 -0.34 -18.87 7.20
C ASP A 297 0.72 -18.11 8.00
#